data_AF-A0A812PAW3-F1
#
_entry.id   AF-A0A812PAW3-F1
#
_cell.length_a   1.000
_cell.length_b   1.000
_cell.length_c   1.000
_cell.angle_alpha   90.00
_cell.angle_beta   90.00
_cell.angle_gamma   90.00
#
_symmetry.space_group_name_H-M   'P 1'
#
loop_
_entity.id
_entity.type
_entity.pdbx_description
1 polymer ?
#
loop_
_entity_poly.entity_id
_entity_poly.type
_entity_poly.pdbx_seq_one_letter_code
_entity_poly.pdbx_strand_id
1 'polypeptide(L)'
;DLIVVHAAWDEASAEKLRSFDGNAIGAYDFFDKQIQEAIVAESITDQDEIDMREQNLNPIKVMSSGYEGKAAEPFFAGGKMRTLERLRWWESYEAKDDRLVVIGHYWRRFLDEVSPQVSEKYPKGFAPSGADMFPGYSPNSLLGTKRKVMCIDFSVGVRYEERGMGLPEGSLGTALTALRLPEMTLHRNDAKVLLCG
;
A
#
# COMPACT_ATOMS: atom_id res chain seq x y z
N ASP A 1 -9.09 -14.97 14.26
CA ASP A 1 -9.69 -13.88 13.49
C ASP A 1 -8.68 -13.17 12.60
N LEU A 2 -9.14 -12.69 11.45
CA LEU A 2 -8.34 -12.12 10.37
C LEU A 2 -8.98 -10.81 9.92
N ILE A 3 -8.16 -9.79 9.66
CA ILE A 3 -8.58 -8.56 8.99
C ILE A 3 -8.01 -8.61 7.58
N VAL A 4 -8.85 -8.42 6.57
CA VAL A 4 -8.44 -8.26 5.17
C VAL A 4 -8.93 -6.90 4.70
N VAL A 5 -8.01 -6.04 4.27
CA VAL A 5 -8.30 -4.69 3.80
C VAL A 5 -7.39 -4.38 2.62
N HIS A 6 -7.78 -3.46 1.74
CA HIS A 6 -7.00 -3.23 0.52
C HIS A 6 -5.65 -2.55 0.81
N ALA A 7 -5.62 -1.50 1.63
CA ALA A 7 -4.40 -0.74 1.91
C ALA A 7 -4.11 -0.61 3.42
N ALA A 8 -4.96 0.11 4.17
CA ALA A 8 -4.72 0.36 5.59
C ALA A 8 -5.88 -0.11 6.47
N TRP A 9 -5.54 -0.70 7.61
CA TRP A 9 -6.51 -0.94 8.66
C TRP A 9 -6.50 0.23 9.64
N ASP A 10 -7.60 0.96 9.68
CA ASP A 10 -7.91 1.95 10.71
C ASP A 10 -9.28 1.62 11.31
N GLU A 11 -9.31 1.42 12.62
CA GLU A 11 -10.52 0.94 13.28
C GLU A 11 -11.62 2.00 13.29
N ALA A 12 -11.26 3.28 13.45
CA ALA A 12 -12.23 4.37 13.40
C ALA A 12 -12.87 4.48 12.00
N SER A 13 -12.07 4.34 10.94
CA SER A 13 -12.57 4.27 9.57
C SER A 13 -13.48 3.07 9.36
N ALA A 14 -13.09 1.89 9.85
CA ALA A 14 -13.89 0.68 9.73
C ALA A 14 -15.24 0.80 10.48
N GLU A 15 -15.27 1.41 11.66
CA GLU A 15 -16.49 1.67 12.43
C GLU A 15 -17.42 2.65 11.71
N LYS A 16 -16.88 3.75 11.17
CA LYS A 16 -17.64 4.70 10.34
C LYS A 16 -18.29 4.00 9.15
N LEU A 17 -17.53 3.18 8.42
CA LEU A 17 -18.03 2.49 7.23
C LEU A 17 -19.04 1.38 7.56
N ARG A 18 -18.86 0.64 8.66
CA ARG A 18 -19.84 -0.37 9.11
C ARG A 18 -21.17 0.26 9.54
N SER A 19 -21.12 1.49 10.05
CA SER A 19 -22.30 2.23 10.51
C SER A 19 -22.97 3.04 9.40
N PHE A 20 -22.34 3.13 8.22
CA PHE A 20 -22.87 3.88 7.10
C PHE A 20 -23.92 3.08 6.34
N ASP A 21 -25.12 3.64 6.21
CA ASP A 21 -26.20 3.04 5.42
C ASP A 21 -26.03 3.40 3.94
N GLY A 22 -25.51 2.46 3.15
CA GLY A 22 -25.30 2.66 1.72
C GLY A 22 -24.17 1.79 1.16
N ASN A 23 -23.65 2.20 0.01
CA ASN A 23 -22.53 1.53 -0.66
C ASN A 23 -21.23 2.34 -0.53
N ALA A 24 -20.12 1.77 -0.98
CA ALA A 24 -18.80 2.39 -0.89
C ALA A 24 -18.69 3.74 -1.63
N ILE A 25 -19.39 3.90 -2.75
CA ILE A 25 -19.43 5.17 -3.49
C ILE A 25 -20.20 6.23 -2.72
N GLY A 26 -21.38 5.86 -2.19
CA GLY A 26 -22.17 6.76 -1.34
C GLY A 26 -21.41 7.17 -0.08
N ALA A 27 -20.67 6.25 0.54
CA ALA A 27 -19.81 6.56 1.69
C ALA A 27 -18.68 7.53 1.30
N TYR A 28 -18.01 7.26 0.16
CA TYR A 28 -16.97 8.14 -0.37
C TYR A 28 -17.50 9.57 -0.55
N ASP A 29 -18.60 9.73 -1.29
CA ASP A 29 -19.19 11.03 -1.61
C ASP A 29 -19.66 11.76 -0.33
N PHE A 30 -20.24 11.03 0.62
CA PHE A 30 -20.72 11.59 1.89
C PHE A 30 -19.59 12.16 2.75
N PHE A 31 -18.48 11.43 2.90
CA PHE A 31 -17.33 11.91 3.67
C PHE A 31 -16.55 12.97 2.91
N ASP A 32 -16.41 12.84 1.59
CA ASP A 32 -15.76 13.84 0.75
C ASP A 32 -16.45 15.20 0.87
N LYS A 33 -17.79 15.23 0.77
CA LYS A 33 -18.58 16.46 0.95
C LYS A 33 -18.31 17.13 2.30
N GLN A 34 -18.33 16.37 3.41
CA GLN A 34 -18.06 16.93 4.75
C GLN A 34 -16.64 17.49 4.88
N ILE A 35 -15.67 16.83 4.26
CA ILE A 35 -14.27 17.29 4.27
C ILE A 35 -14.15 18.60 3.49
N GLN A 36 -14.79 18.72 2.32
CA GLN A 36 -14.81 19.96 1.54
C GLN A 36 -15.48 21.11 2.31
N GLU A 37 -16.62 20.84 2.95
CA GLU A 37 -17.32 21.83 3.78
C GLU A 37 -16.43 22.31 4.95
N ALA A 38 -15.70 21.41 5.59
CA ALA A 38 -14.76 21.75 6.67
C ALA A 38 -13.56 22.55 6.18
N ILE A 39 -12.96 22.18 5.04
CA ILE A 39 -11.85 22.91 4.40
C ILE A 39 -12.23 24.36 4.12
N VAL A 40 -13.42 24.58 3.56
CA VAL A 40 -13.94 25.92 3.28
C VAL A 40 -14.22 26.69 4.57
N ALA A 41 -14.87 26.05 5.55
CA ALA A 41 -15.19 26.69 6.83
C ALA A 41 -13.93 27.11 7.62
N GLU A 42 -12.88 26.29 7.58
CA GLU A 42 -11.59 26.58 8.22
C GLU A 42 -10.68 27.50 7.37
N SER A 43 -11.12 27.88 6.16
CA SER A 43 -10.37 28.76 5.25
C SER A 43 -8.96 28.24 4.93
N ILE A 44 -8.82 26.93 4.75
CA ILE A 44 -7.56 26.28 4.43
C ILE A 44 -7.24 26.55 2.96
N THR A 45 -6.06 27.09 2.70
CA THR A 45 -5.61 27.44 1.34
C THR A 45 -4.33 26.73 0.92
N ASP A 46 -3.64 26.08 1.86
CA ASP A 46 -2.45 25.29 1.55
C ASP A 46 -2.85 23.99 0.84
N GLN A 47 -2.34 23.78 -0.37
CA GLN A 47 -2.77 22.65 -1.19
C GLN A 47 -2.34 21.29 -0.62
N ASP A 48 -1.17 21.22 0.02
CA ASP A 48 -0.70 19.99 0.66
C ASP A 48 -1.58 19.64 1.87
N GLU A 49 -2.01 20.62 2.66
CA GLU A 49 -2.97 20.41 3.74
C GLU A 49 -4.34 19.94 3.21
N ILE A 50 -4.84 20.54 2.13
CA ILE A 50 -6.08 20.13 1.46
C ILE A 50 -5.98 18.67 1.02
N ASP A 51 -4.96 18.33 0.22
CA ASP A 51 -4.75 16.98 -0.31
C ASP A 51 -4.62 15.94 0.82
N MET A 52 -3.86 16.27 1.89
CA MET A 52 -3.74 15.40 3.07
C MET A 52 -5.08 15.20 3.78
N ARG A 53 -5.89 16.25 3.97
CA ARG A 53 -7.21 16.13 4.62
C ARG A 53 -8.15 15.29 3.78
N GLU A 54 -8.22 15.55 2.48
CA GLU A 54 -9.03 14.79 1.55
C GLU A 54 -8.68 13.29 1.58
N GLN A 55 -7.39 12.95 1.64
CA GLN A 55 -6.90 11.58 1.67
C GLN A 55 -7.11 10.91 3.03
N ASN A 56 -6.69 11.57 4.12
CA ASN A 56 -6.59 10.94 5.44
C ASN A 56 -7.88 11.01 6.26
N LEU A 57 -8.82 11.91 5.94
CA LEU A 57 -10.10 12.02 6.65
C LEU A 57 -11.23 11.24 5.98
N ASN A 58 -11.07 10.82 4.71
CA ASN A 58 -12.05 9.99 4.01
C ASN A 58 -11.80 8.50 4.32
N PRO A 59 -12.71 7.81 5.05
CA PRO A 59 -12.52 6.41 5.45
C PRO A 59 -12.34 5.45 4.27
N ILE A 60 -12.99 5.73 3.13
CA ILE A 60 -12.83 4.92 1.91
C ILE A 60 -11.41 5.07 1.36
N LYS A 61 -10.89 6.30 1.29
CA LYS A 61 -9.52 6.55 0.80
C LYS A 61 -8.48 5.94 1.74
N VAL A 62 -8.62 6.08 3.06
CA VAL A 62 -7.71 5.43 4.02
C VAL A 62 -7.69 3.91 3.83
N MET A 63 -8.84 3.24 3.78
CA MET A 63 -8.89 1.77 3.68
C MET A 63 -8.48 1.24 2.30
N SER A 64 -8.54 2.06 1.25
CA SER A 64 -8.25 1.66 -0.13
C SER A 64 -6.90 2.15 -0.68
N SER A 65 -6.35 3.26 -0.18
CA SER A 65 -5.05 3.78 -0.63
C SER A 65 -4.07 4.13 0.49
N GLY A 66 -4.50 3.96 1.74
CA GLY A 66 -3.67 4.20 2.92
C GLY A 66 -3.59 5.67 3.29
N TYR A 67 -2.78 5.97 4.31
CA TYR A 67 -2.50 7.35 4.69
C TYR A 67 -1.42 7.96 3.81
N GLU A 68 -1.51 9.27 3.58
CA GLU A 68 -0.45 10.09 3.01
C GLU A 68 0.11 11.08 4.04
N GLY A 69 1.36 11.50 3.85
CA GLY A 69 2.01 12.51 4.66
C GLY A 69 3.07 13.24 3.83
N LYS A 70 3.72 14.24 4.44
CA LYS A 70 4.76 15.02 3.76
C LYS A 70 5.93 14.12 3.37
N ALA A 71 6.29 14.19 2.09
CA ALA A 71 7.49 13.52 1.60
C ALA A 71 8.74 14.24 2.12
N ALA A 72 9.82 13.48 2.35
CA ALA A 72 11.10 14.06 2.75
C ALA A 72 11.65 15.04 1.69
N GLU A 73 11.45 14.70 0.41
CA GLU A 73 11.83 15.51 -0.74
C GLU A 73 10.76 15.37 -1.84
N PRO A 74 10.51 16.41 -2.66
CA PRO A 74 9.61 16.29 -3.80
C PRO A 74 10.08 15.22 -4.80
N PHE A 75 9.15 14.42 -5.31
CA PHE A 75 9.45 13.34 -6.26
C PHE A 75 8.44 13.29 -7.40
N PHE A 76 8.81 12.70 -8.53
CA PHE A 76 7.92 12.57 -9.68
C PHE A 76 7.20 11.21 -9.66
N ALA A 77 5.87 11.22 -9.60
CA ALA A 77 5.05 10.01 -9.64
C ALA A 77 3.66 10.27 -10.21
N GLY A 78 3.14 9.33 -11.02
CA GLY A 78 1.81 9.46 -11.64
C GLY A 78 1.67 10.66 -12.57
N GLY A 79 2.77 11.05 -13.25
CA GLY A 79 2.76 12.15 -14.23
C GLY A 79 2.84 13.56 -13.63
N LYS A 80 3.00 13.71 -12.31
CA LYS A 80 3.16 15.01 -11.65
C LYS A 80 4.25 14.97 -10.58
N MET A 81 4.75 16.16 -10.23
CA MET A 81 5.53 16.33 -9.01
C MET A 81 4.62 16.13 -7.80
N ARG A 82 5.12 15.39 -6.82
CA ARG A 82 4.48 15.07 -5.55
C ARG A 82 5.32 15.60 -4.41
N THR A 83 4.64 16.21 -3.46
CA THR A 83 5.15 16.68 -2.15
C THR A 83 4.62 15.82 -1.00
N LEU A 84 3.62 14.97 -1.29
CA LEU A 84 3.05 14.00 -0.38
C LEU A 84 3.38 12.57 -0.84
N GLU A 85 3.63 11.70 0.12
CA GLU A 85 3.90 10.27 -0.08
C GLU A 85 3.03 9.40 0.80
N ARG A 86 2.91 8.13 0.43
CA ARG A 86 2.20 7.14 1.25
C ARG A 86 2.99 6.82 2.50
N LEU A 87 2.29 6.70 3.62
CA LEU A 87 2.87 6.33 4.89
C LEU A 87 2.90 4.82 5.09
N ARG A 88 3.97 4.35 5.72
CA ARG A 88 4.10 3.00 6.26
C ARG A 88 3.31 2.90 7.58
N TRP A 89 2.00 3.01 7.50
CA TRP A 89 1.10 3.09 8.67
C TRP A 89 1.29 1.94 9.68
N TRP A 90 1.77 0.78 9.21
CA TRP A 90 2.10 -0.36 10.07
C TRP A 90 3.24 -0.08 11.07
N GLU A 91 4.09 0.93 10.84
CA GLU A 91 5.16 1.32 11.76
C GLU A 91 4.63 1.93 13.07
N SER A 92 3.49 2.63 12.99
CA SER A 92 2.78 3.21 14.14
C SER A 92 1.51 2.43 14.51
N TYR A 93 1.25 1.29 13.87
CA TYR A 93 0.05 0.51 14.14
C TYR A 93 0.12 -0.19 15.50
N GLU A 94 -0.77 0.22 16.40
CA GLU A 94 -0.96 -0.40 17.71
C GLU A 94 -2.06 -1.47 17.63
N ALA A 95 -1.65 -2.71 17.39
CA ALA A 95 -2.56 -3.85 17.42
C ALA A 95 -3.22 -3.96 18.81
N LYS A 96 -4.56 -3.86 18.86
CA LYS A 96 -5.35 -4.00 20.10
C LYS A 96 -5.59 -5.45 20.51
N ASP A 97 -5.45 -6.37 19.55
CA ASP A 97 -5.64 -7.79 19.73
C ASP A 97 -4.68 -8.58 18.83
N ASP A 98 -4.83 -9.90 18.82
CA ASP A 98 -3.93 -10.81 18.13
C ASP A 98 -4.21 -11.01 16.63
N ARG A 99 -5.21 -10.32 16.06
CA ARG A 99 -5.59 -10.50 14.65
C ARG A 99 -4.44 -10.14 13.71
N LEU A 100 -4.27 -10.98 12.69
CA LEU A 100 -3.43 -10.65 11.53
C LEU A 100 -4.19 -9.66 10.63
N VAL A 101 -3.50 -8.64 10.14
CA VAL A 101 -4.00 -7.72 9.11
C VAL A 101 -3.33 -8.04 7.79
N VAL A 102 -4.11 -8.45 6.79
CA VAL A 102 -3.63 -8.72 5.44
C VAL A 102 -4.00 -7.56 4.54
N ILE A 103 -2.99 -7.03 3.85
CA ILE A 103 -3.10 -5.85 2.99
C ILE A 103 -2.50 -6.10 1.60
N GLY A 104 -2.85 -5.23 0.66
CA GLY A 104 -2.20 -5.12 -0.64
C GLY A 104 -1.75 -3.68 -0.89
N HIS A 105 -1.92 -3.19 -2.11
CA HIS A 105 -1.77 -1.79 -2.54
C HIS A 105 -0.33 -1.24 -2.61
N TYR A 106 0.56 -1.70 -1.74
CA TYR A 106 1.90 -1.11 -1.57
C TYR A 106 2.99 -1.69 -2.46
N TRP A 107 2.66 -2.59 -3.39
CA TRP A 107 3.59 -3.06 -4.43
C TRP A 107 4.89 -3.62 -3.84
N ARG A 108 4.78 -4.64 -2.98
CA ARG A 108 5.93 -5.38 -2.46
C ARG A 108 6.64 -6.12 -3.59
N ARG A 109 7.93 -6.41 -3.46
CA ARG A 109 8.74 -7.09 -4.49
C ARG A 109 9.75 -8.05 -3.87
N PHE A 110 10.13 -9.06 -4.64
CA PHE A 110 11.27 -9.93 -4.37
C PHE A 110 12.53 -9.27 -4.97
N LEU A 111 13.07 -8.26 -4.28
CA LEU A 111 14.19 -7.45 -4.79
C LEU A 111 15.47 -8.26 -5.03
N ASP A 112 15.66 -9.34 -4.29
CA ASP A 112 16.73 -10.32 -4.43
C ASP A 112 16.57 -11.24 -5.65
N GLU A 113 15.37 -11.28 -6.24
CA GLU A 113 15.07 -12.07 -7.45
C GLU A 113 14.97 -11.20 -8.72
N VAL A 114 15.36 -9.93 -8.66
CA VAL A 114 15.44 -9.07 -9.85
C VAL A 114 16.52 -9.60 -10.81
N SER A 115 16.17 -9.71 -12.11
CA SER A 115 17.06 -10.32 -13.08
C SER A 115 18.34 -9.49 -13.30
N PRO A 116 19.48 -10.14 -13.67
CA PRO A 116 20.72 -9.43 -13.94
C PRO A 116 20.58 -8.35 -15.02
N GLN A 117 19.77 -8.60 -16.05
CA GLN A 117 19.52 -7.65 -17.15
C GLN A 117 18.86 -6.36 -16.65
N VAL A 118 17.94 -6.47 -15.69
CA VAL A 118 17.31 -5.31 -15.05
C VAL A 118 18.31 -4.57 -14.19
N SER A 119 19.08 -5.28 -13.38
CA SER A 119 20.08 -4.70 -12.48
C SER A 119 21.20 -3.97 -13.24
N GLU A 120 21.61 -4.49 -14.40
CA GLU A 120 22.58 -3.83 -15.29
C GLU A 120 22.01 -2.55 -15.90
N LYS A 121 20.75 -2.60 -16.36
CA LYS A 121 20.08 -1.44 -16.97
C LYS A 121 19.72 -0.35 -15.95
N TYR A 122 19.39 -0.75 -14.72
CA TYR A 122 18.97 0.14 -13.63
C TYR A 122 19.86 -0.05 -12.39
N PRO A 123 21.13 0.40 -12.43
CA PRO A 123 22.09 0.16 -11.36
C PRO A 123 21.72 0.86 -10.03
N LYS A 124 20.81 1.84 -10.08
CA LYS A 124 20.26 2.54 -8.89
C LYS A 124 18.92 1.96 -8.41
N GLY A 125 18.47 0.85 -8.99
CA GLY A 125 17.18 0.24 -8.73
C GLY A 125 16.09 0.67 -9.72
N PHE A 126 15.15 -0.24 -9.95
CA PHE A 126 13.95 0.00 -10.74
C PHE A 126 12.79 0.40 -9.82
N ALA A 127 12.25 1.61 -9.97
CA ALA A 127 11.25 2.20 -9.07
C ALA A 127 10.07 2.79 -9.86
N PRO A 128 9.09 1.97 -10.29
CA PRO A 128 8.01 2.42 -11.17
C PRO A 128 6.94 3.26 -10.44
N SER A 129 6.85 3.13 -9.12
CA SER A 129 5.75 3.68 -8.30
C SER A 129 6.23 4.55 -7.13
N GLY A 130 7.47 5.04 -7.17
CA GLY A 130 8.09 5.80 -6.09
C GLY A 130 9.07 4.98 -5.25
N ALA A 131 9.37 5.47 -4.05
CA ALA A 131 10.31 4.82 -3.13
C ALA A 131 9.83 3.42 -2.69
N ASP A 132 10.79 2.58 -2.29
CA ASP A 132 10.47 1.28 -1.70
C ASP A 132 9.77 1.48 -0.35
N MET A 133 8.58 0.90 -0.21
CA MET A 133 7.79 0.94 1.01
C MET A 133 8.26 -0.08 2.05
N PHE A 134 9.17 -0.99 1.72
CA PHE A 134 9.59 -2.11 2.57
C PHE A 134 11.09 -2.15 2.90
N PRO A 135 11.77 -1.01 3.17
CA PRO A 135 13.20 -1.05 3.45
C PRO A 135 13.46 -1.86 4.72
N GLY A 136 14.37 -2.82 4.63
CA GLY A 136 14.73 -3.70 5.75
C GLY A 136 13.75 -4.84 6.04
N TYR A 137 12.67 -4.99 5.26
CA TYR A 137 11.78 -6.15 5.36
C TYR A 137 12.07 -7.15 4.24
N SER A 138 12.24 -8.43 4.58
CA SER A 138 12.24 -9.47 3.53
C SER A 138 10.84 -9.59 2.92
N PRO A 139 10.67 -10.10 1.70
CA PRO A 139 9.36 -10.17 1.03
C PRO A 139 8.31 -11.03 1.76
N ASN A 140 8.74 -11.95 2.61
CA ASN A 140 7.89 -12.83 3.40
C ASN A 140 7.71 -12.37 4.87
N SER A 141 8.28 -11.23 5.26
CA SER A 141 8.16 -10.78 6.65
C SER A 141 6.82 -10.15 6.99
N LEU A 142 6.41 -10.34 8.24
CA LEU A 142 5.36 -9.55 8.87
C LEU A 142 5.89 -8.14 9.18
N LEU A 143 5.04 -7.14 8.97
CA LEU A 143 5.35 -5.72 9.07
C LEU A 143 4.91 -5.14 10.41
N GLY A 144 5.53 -4.01 10.75
CA GLY A 144 5.23 -3.25 11.96
C GLY A 144 5.90 -3.82 13.20
N THR A 145 5.95 -3.02 14.26
CA THR A 145 6.63 -3.36 15.52
C THR A 145 6.08 -4.62 16.19
N LYS A 146 4.79 -4.90 16.00
CA LYS A 146 4.11 -6.08 16.53
C LYS A 146 4.13 -7.28 15.59
N ARG A 147 4.65 -7.16 14.36
CA ARG A 147 4.64 -8.20 13.32
C ARG A 147 3.24 -8.76 13.09
N LYS A 148 2.26 -7.88 12.87
CA LYS A 148 0.84 -8.24 12.69
C LYS A 148 0.28 -7.88 11.32
N VAL A 149 1.07 -7.26 10.44
CA VAL A 149 0.60 -6.84 9.12
C VAL A 149 1.32 -7.64 8.03
N MET A 150 0.59 -8.23 7.08
CA MET A 150 1.16 -8.96 5.95
C MET A 150 0.71 -8.32 4.64
N CYS A 151 1.65 -7.76 3.89
CA CYS A 151 1.40 -7.32 2.52
C CYS A 151 1.56 -8.49 1.55
N ILE A 152 0.50 -8.80 0.79
CA ILE A 152 0.44 -9.88 -0.20
C ILE A 152 0.38 -9.38 -1.65
N ASP A 153 0.52 -8.07 -1.86
CA ASP A 153 0.60 -7.47 -3.19
C ASP A 153 2.06 -7.45 -3.65
N PHE A 154 2.44 -8.40 -4.50
CA PHE A 154 3.81 -8.57 -4.99
C PHE A 154 4.04 -7.95 -6.38
N SER A 155 3.49 -6.75 -6.59
CA SER A 155 3.74 -5.89 -7.76
C SER A 155 3.43 -6.53 -9.11
N VAL A 156 2.45 -7.43 -9.19
CA VAL A 156 2.04 -8.03 -10.47
C VAL A 156 1.62 -6.96 -11.48
N GLY A 157 1.11 -5.82 -11.02
CA GLY A 157 0.80 -4.66 -11.86
C GLY A 157 2.01 -4.17 -12.67
N VAL A 158 3.22 -4.29 -12.16
CA VAL A 158 4.47 -3.86 -12.84
C VAL A 158 4.83 -4.74 -14.04
N ARG A 159 4.18 -5.90 -14.23
CA ARG A 159 4.47 -6.80 -15.37
C ARG A 159 4.25 -6.17 -16.75
N TYR A 160 3.53 -5.04 -16.85
CA TYR A 160 3.45 -4.32 -18.12
C TYR A 160 4.81 -3.73 -18.53
N GLU A 161 5.64 -3.32 -17.57
CA GLU A 161 7.00 -2.84 -17.80
C GLU A 161 7.89 -3.99 -18.28
N GLU A 162 7.76 -5.18 -17.68
CA GLU A 162 8.47 -6.39 -18.14
C GLU A 162 8.16 -6.66 -19.62
N ARG A 163 6.88 -6.64 -20.00
CA ARG A 163 6.46 -6.81 -21.41
C ARG A 163 6.99 -5.70 -22.31
N GLY A 164 6.90 -4.45 -21.89
CA GLY A 164 7.41 -3.30 -22.65
C GLY A 164 8.91 -3.35 -22.90
N MET A 165 9.65 -4.00 -21.99
CA MET A 165 11.09 -4.22 -22.12
C MET A 165 11.48 -5.55 -22.79
N GLY A 166 10.51 -6.40 -23.13
CA GLY A 166 10.77 -7.75 -23.65
C GLY A 166 11.42 -8.69 -22.63
N LEU A 167 11.17 -8.46 -21.34
CA LEU A 167 11.72 -9.26 -20.24
C LEU A 167 10.80 -10.45 -19.89
N PRO A 168 11.36 -11.60 -19.49
CA PRO A 168 10.57 -12.70 -18.92
C PRO A 168 9.76 -12.26 -17.69
N GLU A 169 8.63 -12.92 -17.45
CA GLU A 169 7.80 -12.66 -16.27
C GLU A 169 8.59 -12.80 -14.96
N GLY A 170 8.40 -11.86 -14.04
CA GLY A 170 9.08 -11.85 -12.75
C GLY A 170 10.49 -11.30 -12.80
N SER A 171 11.00 -10.84 -13.96
CA SER A 171 12.31 -10.19 -14.07
C SER A 171 12.45 -8.96 -13.17
N LEU A 172 11.34 -8.30 -12.83
CA LEU A 172 11.32 -7.21 -11.87
C LEU A 172 11.02 -7.70 -10.44
N GLY A 173 11.26 -8.97 -10.09
CA GLY A 173 10.95 -9.50 -8.76
C GLY A 173 9.44 -9.50 -8.46
N THR A 174 8.62 -9.66 -9.50
CA THR A 174 7.15 -9.67 -9.39
C THR A 174 6.63 -11.11 -9.36
N ALA A 175 5.63 -11.37 -8.54
CA ALA A 175 5.00 -12.69 -8.49
C ALA A 175 3.52 -12.59 -8.16
N LEU A 176 2.70 -13.45 -8.76
CA LEU A 176 1.34 -13.63 -8.28
C LEU A 176 1.43 -14.55 -7.06
N THR A 177 0.97 -14.08 -5.91
CA THR A 177 1.16 -14.76 -4.63
C THR A 177 -0.15 -14.82 -3.86
N ALA A 178 -0.45 -15.98 -3.28
CA ALA A 178 -1.53 -16.17 -2.32
C ALA A 178 -0.97 -16.43 -0.93
N LEU A 179 -1.57 -15.83 0.10
CA LEU A 179 -1.31 -16.20 1.49
C LEU A 179 -2.23 -17.35 1.89
N ARG A 180 -1.64 -18.40 2.47
CA ARG A 180 -2.35 -19.54 3.02
C ARG A 180 -2.36 -19.45 4.56
N LEU A 181 -3.55 -19.65 5.12
CA LEU A 181 -3.82 -19.67 6.55
C LEU A 181 -4.48 -21.00 6.94
N PRO A 182 -4.22 -21.54 8.14
CA PRO A 182 -3.41 -20.97 9.21
C PRO A 182 -1.89 -21.22 9.08
N GLU A 183 -1.42 -21.89 8.02
CA GLU A 183 -0.03 -22.32 7.87
C GLU A 183 0.98 -21.17 7.72
N MET A 184 0.49 -19.94 7.48
CA MET A 184 1.32 -18.74 7.33
C MET A 184 2.37 -18.94 6.22
N THR A 185 1.93 -19.39 5.05
CA THR A 185 2.79 -19.58 3.89
C THR A 185 2.34 -18.74 2.69
N LEU A 186 3.30 -18.16 1.97
CA LEU A 186 3.10 -17.53 0.68
C LEU A 186 3.29 -18.56 -0.43
N HIS A 187 2.27 -18.75 -1.26
CA HIS A 187 2.29 -19.61 -2.44
C HIS A 187 2.37 -18.75 -3.69
N ARG A 188 3.48 -18.88 -4.42
CA ARG A 188 3.71 -18.14 -5.66
C ARG A 188 3.27 -18.94 -6.88
N ASN A 189 2.98 -18.25 -7.97
CA ASN A 189 2.60 -18.85 -9.24
C ASN A 189 3.72 -19.65 -9.92
N ASP A 190 4.97 -19.55 -9.46
CA ASP A 190 6.11 -20.39 -9.85
C ASP A 190 6.32 -21.61 -8.93
N ALA A 191 5.29 -21.97 -8.15
CA ALA A 191 5.28 -23.07 -7.18
C ALA A 191 6.24 -22.92 -5.99
N LYS A 192 6.95 -21.79 -5.85
CA LYS A 192 7.71 -21.51 -4.63
C LYS A 192 6.76 -21.30 -3.44
N VAL A 193 7.17 -21.83 -2.29
CA VAL A 193 6.47 -21.65 -1.02
C VAL A 193 7.42 -21.01 -0.02
N LEU A 194 6.99 -19.93 0.62
CA LEU A 194 7.77 -19.21 1.62
C LEU A 194 7.00 -19.19 2.94
N LEU A 195 7.68 -19.48 4.05
CA LEU A 195 7.10 -19.28 5.37
C LEU A 195 7.07 -17.79 5.71
N CYS A 196 5.96 -17.28 6.20
CA CYS A 196 5.85 -15.92 6.69
C CYS A 196 6.59 -15.78 8.02
N GLY A 197 7.38 -14.71 8.16
CA GLY A 197 8.17 -14.45 9.38
C GLY A 197 8.46 -12.98 9.54
#